data_AF-N8YKZ7-F1
#
_entry.id   AF-N8YKZ7-F1
#
_cell.length_a   1.000
_cell.length_b   1.000
_cell.length_c   1.000
_cell.angle_alpha   90.00
_cell.angle_beta   90.00
_cell.angle_gamma   90.00
#
_symmetry.space_group_name_H-M   'P 1'
#
loop_
_entity.id
_entity.type
_entity.pdbx_description
1 polymer ?
#
loop_
_entity_poly.entity_id
_entity_poly.type
_entity_poly.pdbx_seq_one_letter_code
_entity_poly.pdbx_strand_id
1 'polypeptide(L)'
;MNTKVNLPIYTEQQVKAIVRSIIESKDSNIYNEVVQVFEKPLIEELLIQERGNQTRVALRLGLNRGTLRKKLYTHGILNEGNV
;
A
#
# COMPACT_ATOMS: atom_id res chain seq x y z
N MET A 1 -2.92 2.34 -23.76
CA MET A 1 -3.04 0.86 -23.75
C MET A 1 -4.05 0.50 -22.69
N ASN A 2 -5.18 -0.07 -23.10
CA ASN A 2 -6.34 -0.34 -22.25
C ASN A 2 -6.25 -1.80 -21.80
N THR A 3 -5.47 -2.09 -20.76
CA THR A 3 -5.40 -3.44 -20.22
C THR A 3 -6.64 -3.63 -19.36
N LYS A 4 -7.70 -4.21 -19.94
CA LYS A 4 -8.79 -4.77 -19.16
C LYS A 4 -8.18 -5.81 -18.23
N VAL A 5 -7.97 -5.44 -16.97
CA VAL A 5 -7.63 -6.38 -15.91
C VAL A 5 -8.75 -7.42 -15.91
N ASN A 6 -8.40 -8.66 -16.22
CA ASN A 6 -9.31 -9.79 -16.06
C ASN A 6 -9.58 -9.91 -14.54
N LEU A 7 -10.78 -9.59 -14.09
CA LEU A 7 -11.10 -9.51 -12.66
C LEU A 7 -11.37 -10.92 -12.07
N PRO A 8 -10.85 -11.27 -10.86
CA PRO A 8 -9.47 -10.99 -10.40
C PRO A 8 -8.83 -12.08 -9.50
N ILE A 9 -7.55 -11.88 -9.13
CA ILE A 9 -6.75 -12.60 -8.10
C ILE A 9 -7.43 -12.65 -6.70
N TYR A 10 -8.50 -11.88 -6.49
CA TYR A 10 -9.29 -11.82 -5.27
C TYR A 10 -10.75 -11.53 -5.60
N THR A 11 -11.68 -12.06 -4.81
CA THR A 11 -13.11 -11.80 -4.91
C THR A 11 -13.54 -10.67 -3.98
N GLU A 12 -14.69 -10.05 -4.24
CA GLU A 12 -15.28 -9.07 -3.32
C GLU A 12 -15.51 -9.68 -1.92
N GLN A 13 -15.84 -10.96 -1.86
CA GLN A 13 -15.99 -11.71 -0.61
C GLN A 13 -14.69 -11.73 0.22
N GLN A 14 -13.54 -11.92 -0.44
CA GLN A 14 -12.23 -11.94 0.22
C GLN A 14 -11.83 -10.56 0.73
N VAL A 15 -12.08 -9.50 -0.05
CA VAL A 15 -11.84 -8.12 0.41
C VAL A 15 -12.72 -7.79 1.63
N LYS A 16 -14.00 -8.17 1.60
CA LYS A 16 -14.91 -8.00 2.74
C LYS A 16 -14.46 -8.79 3.97
N ALA A 17 -13.89 -9.98 3.79
CA ALA A 17 -13.37 -10.78 4.89
C ALA A 17 -12.19 -10.10 5.60
N ILE A 18 -11.24 -9.53 4.84
CA ILE A 18 -10.12 -8.76 5.38
C ILE A 18 -10.65 -7.56 6.19
N VAL A 19 -11.53 -6.76 5.59
CA VAL A 19 -12.10 -5.58 6.27
C VAL A 19 -12.85 -5.98 7.54
N ARG A 20 -13.62 -7.07 7.51
CA ARG A 20 -14.33 -7.57 8.70
C ARG A 20 -13.36 -7.98 9.82
N SER A 21 -12.27 -8.68 9.50
CA SER A 21 -11.28 -9.06 10.52
C SER A 21 -10.63 -7.85 11.20
N ILE A 22 -10.46 -6.74 10.47
CA ILE A 22 -9.91 -5.50 11.02
C ILE A 22 -10.96 -4.80 11.88
N ILE A 23 -12.23 -4.77 11.48
CA ILE A 23 -13.31 -4.20 12.30
C ILE A 23 -13.44 -4.95 13.64
N GLU A 24 -13.17 -6.26 13.65
CA GLU A 24 -13.22 -7.10 14.84
C GLU A 24 -12.02 -6.89 15.80
N SER A 25 -10.95 -6.22 15.39
CA SER A 25 -9.71 -6.05 16.19
C SER A 25 -9.83 -5.09 17.38
N LYS A 26 -10.98 -4.40 17.53
CA LYS A 26 -11.31 -3.44 18.61
C LYS A 26 -10.44 -2.17 18.67
N ASP A 27 -9.69 -1.84 17.62
CA ASP A 27 -8.93 -0.60 17.58
C ASP A 27 -9.81 0.62 17.22
N SER A 28 -9.41 1.80 17.67
CA SER A 28 -10.11 3.08 17.51
C SER A 28 -9.91 3.72 16.12
N ASN A 29 -9.01 3.19 15.29
CA ASN A 29 -8.65 3.76 13.99
C ASN A 29 -8.75 2.77 12.81
N ILE A 30 -9.91 2.13 12.68
CA ILE A 30 -10.21 1.11 11.65
C ILE A 30 -9.90 1.61 10.23
N TYR A 31 -10.23 2.87 9.91
CA TYR A 31 -9.99 3.42 8.57
C TYR A 31 -8.50 3.36 8.22
N ASN A 32 -7.62 3.80 9.13
CA ASN A 32 -6.20 3.77 8.89
C ASN A 32 -5.66 2.34 8.78
N GLU A 33 -6.11 1.40 9.61
CA GLU A 33 -5.68 0.00 9.52
C GLU A 33 -6.04 -0.64 8.18
N VAL A 34 -7.29 -0.46 7.74
CA VAL A 34 -7.73 -0.94 6.43
C VAL A 34 -6.87 -0.35 5.32
N VAL A 35 -6.66 0.97 5.34
CA VAL A 35 -5.81 1.64 4.34
C VAL A 35 -4.39 1.07 4.36
N GLN A 36 -3.79 0.84 5.53
CA GLN A 36 -2.43 0.34 5.64
C GLN A 36 -2.27 -1.06 5.01
N VAL A 37 -3.25 -1.95 5.20
CA VAL A 37 -3.25 -3.31 4.63
C VAL A 37 -3.18 -3.29 3.10
N PHE A 38 -3.87 -2.35 2.45
CA PHE A 38 -3.85 -2.22 0.99
C PHE A 38 -2.70 -1.33 0.49
N GLU A 39 -2.29 -0.35 1.29
CA GLU A 39 -1.25 0.61 0.90
C GLU A 39 0.14 -0.03 0.84
N LYS A 40 0.49 -0.90 1.80
CA LYS A 40 1.78 -1.59 1.80
C LYS A 40 2.06 -2.37 0.50
N PRO A 41 1.21 -3.33 0.07
CA PRO A 41 1.47 -4.07 -1.15
C PRO A 41 1.43 -3.17 -2.40
N LEU A 42 0.60 -2.12 -2.42
CA LEU A 42 0.61 -1.13 -3.50
C LEU A 42 1.98 -0.45 -3.66
N ILE A 43 2.58 -0.04 -2.54
CA ILE A 43 3.89 0.61 -2.55
C ILE A 43 5.00 -0.38 -2.92
N GLU A 44 4.98 -1.59 -2.36
CA GLU A 44 5.96 -2.65 -2.65
C GLU A 44 5.97 -3.03 -4.14
N GLU A 45 4.80 -3.26 -4.73
CA GLU A 45 4.68 -3.58 -6.15
C GLU A 45 5.20 -2.45 -7.04
N LEU A 46 4.92 -1.19 -6.70
CA LEU A 46 5.45 -0.05 -7.45
C LEU A 46 6.96 0.10 -7.28
N LEU A 47 7.51 -0.18 -6.10
CA LEU A 47 8.96 -0.20 -5.90
C LEU A 47 9.61 -1.28 -6.76
N ILE A 48 9.02 -2.48 -6.85
CA ILE A 48 9.52 -3.55 -7.72
C ILE A 48 9.47 -3.10 -9.18
N GLN A 49 8.32 -2.61 -9.65
CA GLN A 49 8.13 -2.13 -11.03
C GLN A 49 9.11 -1.00 -11.40
N GLU A 50 9.36 -0.07 -10.48
CA GLU A 50 10.24 1.07 -10.67
C GLU A 50 11.70 0.80 -10.25
N ARG A 51 12.05 -0.45 -9.93
CA ARG A 51 13.40 -0.88 -9.51
C ARG A 51 13.96 -0.06 -8.35
N GLY A 52 13.13 0.22 -7.36
CA GLY A 52 13.46 1.00 -6.17
C GLY A 52 13.48 2.52 -6.36
N ASN A 53 13.15 3.05 -7.55
CA ASN A 53 13.18 4.49 -7.80
C ASN A 53 11.99 5.19 -7.11
N GLN A 54 12.23 5.65 -5.88
CA GLN A 54 11.21 6.32 -5.06
C GLN A 54 10.62 7.57 -5.72
N THR A 55 11.38 8.31 -6.53
CA THR A 55 10.85 9.50 -7.22
C THR A 55 9.79 9.09 -8.25
N ARG A 56 10.04 8.02 -9.01
CA ARG A 56 9.05 7.49 -9.98
C ARG A 56 7.85 6.85 -9.28
N VAL A 57 8.07 6.15 -8.17
CA VAL A 57 6.97 5.62 -7.34
C VAL A 57 6.09 6.75 -6.80
N ALA A 58 6.68 7.83 -6.27
CA ALA A 58 5.93 8.97 -5.75
C ALA A 58 5.08 9.61 -6.85
N LEU A 59 5.66 9.79 -8.05
CA LEU A 59 4.95 10.29 -9.22
C LEU A 59 3.77 9.40 -9.61
N ARG A 60 3.95 8.06 -9.66
CA ARG A 60 2.89 7.11 -10.02
C ARG A 60 1.78 7.03 -8.98
N LEU A 61 2.11 7.22 -7.70
CA LEU A 61 1.13 7.31 -6.62
C LEU A 61 0.44 8.68 -6.53
N GLY A 62 0.88 9.69 -7.29
CA GLY A 62 0.41 11.06 -7.14
C GLY A 62 0.78 11.70 -5.80
N LEU A 63 1.86 11.22 -5.18
CA LEU A 63 2.35 11.70 -3.89
C LEU A 63 3.59 12.57 -4.08
N ASN A 64 3.78 13.53 -3.18
CA ASN A 64 5.09 14.14 -3.06
C ASN A 64 6.10 13.13 -2.46
N ARG A 65 7.39 13.29 -2.78
CA ARG A 65 8.47 12.39 -2.34
C ARG A 65 8.57 12.29 -0.80
N GLY A 66 8.34 13.39 -0.09
CA GLY A 66 8.38 13.42 1.38
C GLY A 66 7.29 12.54 2.01
N THR A 67 6.08 12.57 1.46
CA THR A 67 4.95 11.72 1.86
C THR A 67 5.24 10.27 1.58
N LEU A 68 5.76 9.93 0.39
CA LEU A 68 6.18 8.55 0.09
C LEU A 68 7.23 8.08 1.11
N ARG A 69 8.27 8.87 1.36
CA ARG A 69 9.32 8.51 2.32
C ARG A 69 8.75 8.22 3.71
N LYS A 70 7.82 9.05 4.21
CA LYS A 70 7.13 8.77 5.49
C LYS A 70 6.37 7.45 5.46
N LYS A 71 5.62 7.18 4.39
CA LYS A 71 4.88 5.91 4.22
C LYS A 71 5.81 4.70 4.17
N LEU A 72 6.96 4.80 3.52
CA LEU A 72 7.96 3.74 3.49
C LEU A 72 8.47 3.38 4.90
N TYR A 73 8.66 4.37 5.77
CA TYR A 73 8.99 4.12 7.18
C TYR A 73 7.81 3.52 7.95
N THR A 74 6.60 4.10 7.80
CA THR A 74 5.38 3.60 8.47
C THR A 74 5.11 2.13 8.16
N HIS A 75 5.39 1.68 6.93
CA HIS A 75 5.16 0.29 6.50
C HIS A 75 6.34 -0.66 6.74
N GLY A 76 7.45 -0.16 7.32
CA GLY A 76 8.67 -0.92 7.55
C GLY A 76 9.40 -1.34 6.27
N ILE A 77 9.17 -0.62 5.16
CA ILE A 77 9.81 -0.88 3.86
C ILE A 77 11.22 -0.24 3.83
N LEU A 78 11.35 0.93 4.46
CA LEU A 78 12.65 1.52 4.76
C LEU A 78 12.91 1.42 6.26
N ASN A 79 14.10 0.96 6.63
CA ASN A 79 14.55 0.99 8.02
C ASN A 79 15.14 2.36 8.34
N GLU A 80 14.87 2.88 9.54
CA GLU A 80 15.56 4.05 10.10
C GLU A 80 16.99 3.66 10.49
N GLY A 81 17.87 3.54 9.49
CA GLY A 81 19.24 3.12 9.74
C GLY A 81 19.94 2.71 8.47
N ASN A 82 20.31 3.69 7.65
CA ASN A 82 21.57 3.76 6.92
C ASN A 82 21.57 5.12 6.18
N VAL A 83 22.50 5.97 6.62
CA VAL A 83 22.84 7.27 6.04
C VAL A 83 23.34 7.08 4.62
#